data_AF-A0A4R2KJB1-F1
#
_entry.id   AF-A0A4R2KJB1-F1
#
_cell.length_a   1.000
_cell.length_b   1.000
_cell.length_c   1.000
_cell.angle_alpha   90.00
_cell.angle_beta   90.00
_cell.angle_gamma   90.00
#
_symmetry.space_group_name_H-M   'P 1'
#
loop_
_entity.id
_entity.type
_entity.pdbx_description
1 polymer ?
#
loop_
_entity_poly.entity_id
_entity_poly.type
_entity_poly.pdbx_seq_one_letter_code
_entity_poly.pdbx_strand_id
1 'polypeptide(L)' 'MSENKDKLVVLWTSGDREVAFKMVFMYTLNAKLKGWWKDVTLIVWGPSSKLLSEDAEVQVYF' A
#
# COMPACT_ATOMS: atom_id res chain seq x y z
N MET A 1 -25.99 -6.61 -10.21
CA MET A 1 -24.59 -6.15 -9.98
C MET A 1 -23.91 -7.17 -9.09
N SER A 2 -23.01 -8.00 -9.62
CA SER A 2 -22.23 -8.93 -8.81
C SER A 2 -21.06 -8.19 -8.16
N GLU A 3 -20.89 -8.46 -6.88
CA GLU A 3 -20.16 -7.68 -5.90
C GLU A 3 -18.64 -7.69 -6.13
N ASN A 4 -18.01 -6.51 -6.21
CA ASN A 4 -16.57 -6.32 -6.30
C ASN A 4 -15.87 -6.52 -4.93
N LYS A 5 -16.39 -7.44 -4.10
CA LYS A 5 -16.02 -7.66 -2.69
C LYS A 5 -14.66 -8.34 -2.49
N ASP A 6 -14.00 -8.74 -3.58
CA ASP A 6 -12.72 -9.45 -3.52
C ASP A 6 -11.52 -8.57 -3.88
N LYS A 7 -11.71 -7.27 -4.13
CA LYS A 7 -10.65 -6.35 -4.53
C LYS A 7 -10.42 -5.24 -3.52
N LEU A 8 -9.16 -5.05 -3.14
CA LEU A 8 -8.69 -3.91 -2.35
C LEU A 8 -7.86 -2.98 -3.22
N VAL A 9 -8.23 -1.70 -3.23
CA VAL A 9 -7.41 -0.64 -3.83
C VAL A 9 -7.04 0.35 -2.72
N VAL A 10 -5.74 0.53 -2.49
CA VAL A 10 -5.21 1.50 -1.53
C VAL A 10 -4.52 2.62 -2.29
N LEU A 11 -4.98 3.84 -2.11
CA LEU A 11 -4.29 5.04 -2.60
C LEU A 11 -3.42 5.60 -1.48
N TRP A 12 -2.11 5.45 -1.62
CA TRP A 12 -1.15 5.99 -0.67
C TRP A 12 -0.70 7.38 -1.12
N THR A 13 -1.11 8.41 -0.37
CA THR A 13 -0.77 9.82 -0.65
C THR A 13 0.12 10.48 0.40
N SER A 14 0.14 9.96 1.63
CA SER A 14 0.92 10.55 2.72
C SER A 14 2.42 10.41 2.48
N GLY A 15 3.18 11.49 2.69
CA GLY A 15 4.66 11.44 2.76
C GLY A 15 5.18 11.05 4.13
N ASP A 16 4.30 10.72 5.08
CA ASP A 16 4.70 10.26 6.42
C ASP A 16 5.21 8.82 6.37
N ARG A 17 6.45 8.67 6.79
CA ARG A 17 7.17 7.40 6.87
C ARG A 17 6.49 6.39 7.79
N GLU A 18 5.92 6.81 8.91
CA GLU A 18 5.23 5.89 9.80
C GLU A 18 3.96 5.33 9.16
N VAL A 19 3.26 6.15 8.36
CA VAL A 19 2.07 5.70 7.62
C VAL A 19 2.44 4.65 6.59
N ALA A 20 3.57 4.80 5.89
CA ALA A 20 4.07 3.81 4.95
C ALA A 20 4.29 2.45 5.63
N PHE A 21 5.06 2.42 6.73
CA PHE A 21 5.42 1.16 7.39
C PHE A 21 4.30 0.55 8.23
N LYS A 22 3.67 1.34 9.10
CA LYS A 22 2.72 0.83 10.11
C LYS A 22 1.32 0.63 9.56
N MET A 23 0.99 1.20 8.41
CA MET A 23 -0.34 1.09 7.82
C MET A 23 -0.30 0.55 6.39
N VAL A 24 0.32 1.27 5.45
CA VAL A 24 0.21 0.95 4.01
C VAL A 24 0.84 -0.40 3.70
N PHE A 25 2.12 -0.59 4.03
CA PHE A 25 2.83 -1.83 3.74
C PHE A 25 2.30 -2.97 4.58
N MET A 26 2.15 -2.75 5.89
CA MET A 26 1.62 -3.78 6.79
C MET A 26 0.26 -4.31 6.31
N TYR A 27 -0.70 -3.43 6.00
CA TYR A 27 -2.04 -3.87 5.63
C TYR A 27 -2.09 -4.48 4.23
N THR A 28 -1.49 -3.84 3.23
CA THR A 28 -1.52 -4.34 1.84
C THR A 28 -0.78 -5.66 1.67
N LEU A 29 0.37 -5.83 2.34
CA LEU A 29 1.11 -7.08 2.33
C LEU A 29 0.33 -8.21 3.02
N ASN A 30 -0.18 -7.98 4.23
CA ASN A 30 -0.94 -9.00 4.94
C ASN A 30 -2.26 -9.33 4.25
N ALA A 31 -2.96 -8.35 3.69
CA ALA A 31 -4.15 -8.56 2.87
C ALA A 31 -3.90 -9.57 1.75
N LYS A 32 -2.78 -9.42 1.04
CA LYS A 32 -2.38 -10.32 -0.04
C LYS A 32 -1.94 -11.69 0.49
N LEU A 33 -1.05 -11.73 1.49
CA LEU A 33 -0.49 -12.98 2.02
C LEU A 33 -1.51 -13.86 2.74
N LYS A 34 -2.49 -13.24 3.42
CA LYS A 34 -3.54 -13.94 4.16
C LYS A 34 -4.79 -14.19 3.33
N GLY A 35 -4.83 -13.74 2.08
CA GLY A 35 -5.98 -13.89 1.20
C GLY A 35 -7.24 -13.18 1.71
N TRP A 36 -7.08 -12.08 2.45
CA TRP A 36 -8.24 -11.26 2.88
C TRP A 36 -8.95 -10.64 1.67
N TRP A 37 -8.18 -10.35 0.62
CA TRP A 37 -8.64 -9.87 -0.67
C TRP A 37 -7.97 -10.70 -1.76
N LYS A 38 -8.69 -11.02 -2.83
CA LYS A 38 -8.17 -11.76 -3.98
C LYS A 38 -7.19 -10.91 -4.79
N ASP A 39 -7.55 -9.64 -5.01
CA ASP A 39 -6.72 -8.69 -5.71
C ASP A 39 -6.40 -7.50 -4.80
N VAL A 40 -5.12 -7.19 -4.63
CA VAL A 40 -4.65 -6.01 -3.88
C VAL A 40 -3.86 -5.11 -4.82
N THR A 41 -4.30 -3.86 -4.96
CA THR A 41 -3.63 -2.82 -5.76
C THR A 41 -3.24 -1.67 -4.85
N LEU A 42 -1.95 -1.36 -4.77
CA LEU A 42 -1.42 -0.18 -4.09
C LEU A 42 -1.05 0.88 -5.14
N ILE A 43 -1.67 2.04 -5.07
CA ILE A 43 -1.40 3.19 -5.94
C ILE A 43 -0.57 4.20 -5.16
N VAL A 44 0.61 4.53 -5.68
CA VAL A 44 1.50 5.55 -5.10
C VAL A 44 1.23 6.88 -5.82
N TRP A 45 0.78 7.90 -5.09
CA TRP A 45 0.46 9.19 -5.69
C TRP A 45 0.80 10.35 -4.76
N GLY A 46 1.65 11.27 -5.24
CA GLY A 46 1.84 12.58 -4.62
C GLY A 46 3.04 12.56 -3.67
N PRO A 47 2.91 13.09 -2.43
CA PRO A 47 4.02 13.09 -1.47
C PRO A 47 4.64 11.71 -1.22
N SER A 48 3.83 10.65 -1.24
CA SER A 48 4.30 9.25 -1.15
C SER A 48 5.26 8.85 -2.27
N SER A 49 5.05 9.35 -3.50
CA SER A 49 5.95 9.08 -4.63
C SER A 49 7.34 9.63 -4.37
N LYS A 50 7.44 10.82 -3.76
CA LYS A 50 8.72 11.42 -3.38
C LYS A 50 9.38 10.62 -2.26
N LEU A 51 8.64 10.27 -1.21
CA LEU A 51 9.15 9.44 -0.11
C LEU A 51 9.72 8.11 -0.62
N LEU A 52 8.96 7.40 -1.47
CA LEU A 52 9.40 6.14 -2.06
C LEU A 52 10.64 6.32 -2.94
N SER A 53 10.79 7.45 -3.65
CA SER A 53 11.96 7.68 -4.51
C SER A 53 13.23 8.08 -3.75
N GLU A 54 13.12 8.59 -2.52
CA GLU A 54 14.25 9.19 -1.79
C GLU A 54 14.67 8.42 -0.52
N ASP A 55 13.76 7.65 0.10
CA ASP A 55 14.06 6.91 1.34
C ASP A 55 14.44 5.45 1.04
N ALA A 56 15.72 5.13 1.26
CA ALA A 56 16.28 3.81 0.98
C ALA A 56 15.61 2.68 1.80
N GLU A 57 15.17 2.95 3.02
CA GLU A 57 14.49 1.93 3.82
C GLU A 57 13.10 1.66 3.24
N VAL A 58 12.36 2.72 2.89
CA VAL A 58 11.05 2.59 2.24
C VAL A 58 11.16 1.77 0.95
N GLN A 59 12.23 1.96 0.16
CA GLN A 59 12.49 1.18 -1.06
C GLN A 59 12.78 -0.30 -0.80
N VAL A 60 13.47 -0.63 0.30
CA VAL A 60 13.76 -2.02 0.66
C VAL A 60 12.48 -2.78 1.03
N TYR A 61 11.48 -2.10 1.59
CA TYR A 61 10.24 -2.73 2.06
C TYR A 61 9.05 -2.62 1.09
N PHE A 62 9.14 -1.80 0.04
CA PHE A 62 8.09 -1.64 -0.98
C PHE A 62 8.10 -2.81 -1.98
#